data_AF-A0A139MYT1-F1
#
_entry.id   AF-A0A139MYT1-F1
#
_cell.length_a   1.000
_cell.length_b   1.000
_cell.length_c   1.000
_cell.angle_alpha   90.00
_cell.angle_beta   90.00
_cell.angle_gamma   90.00
#
_symmetry.space_group_name_H-M   'P 1'
#
loop_
_entity.id
_entity.type
_entity.pdbx_description
1 polymer ?
#
loop_
_entity_poly.entity_id
_entity_poly.type
_entity_poly.pdbx_seq_one_letter_code
_entity_poly.pdbx_strand_id
1 'polypeptide(L)'
;MTLKKQWDWNLGCSLLLVGVLASAFLFYLWAQNLGKYTLQPGQSISLKVKPRTQDVEYYSVLILKKNNNNKLKLSGSGVWFEMHGDIFYDVEGQKLVRSHHSEDADEELPNNQKDIKLVQDGIVVSYQGEKAFNVTNNKSYTITITNVDDKTAHFEAQVVDK
;
A
#
# COMPACT_ATOMS: atom_id res chain seq x y z
N MET A 1 0.39 -65.64 -14.33
CA MET A 1 1.51 -64.74 -14.67
C MET A 1 1.22 -63.38 -14.03
N THR A 2 1.84 -63.07 -12.90
CA THR A 2 1.60 -61.84 -12.14
C THR A 2 2.66 -60.81 -12.52
N LEU A 3 2.28 -59.81 -13.31
CA LEU A 3 3.12 -58.65 -13.65
C LEU A 3 3.27 -57.76 -12.41
N LYS A 4 4.39 -57.91 -11.69
CA LYS A 4 4.74 -57.02 -10.59
C LYS A 4 5.27 -55.72 -11.19
N LYS A 5 4.44 -54.66 -11.14
CA LYS A 5 4.80 -53.31 -11.59
C LYS A 5 5.97 -52.80 -10.75
N GLN A 6 7.18 -52.86 -11.31
CA GLN A 6 8.38 -52.32 -10.68
C GLN A 6 8.34 -50.80 -10.84
N TRP A 7 8.06 -50.09 -9.74
CA TRP A 7 8.08 -48.64 -9.75
C TRP A 7 9.53 -48.18 -9.73
N ASP A 8 9.96 -47.56 -10.83
CA ASP A 8 11.34 -47.14 -11.01
C ASP A 8 11.61 -45.91 -10.14
N TRP A 9 12.26 -46.12 -8.99
CA TRP A 9 12.49 -45.10 -7.97
C TRP A 9 13.24 -43.87 -8.50
N ASN A 10 14.06 -44.03 -9.55
CA ASN A 10 14.73 -42.92 -10.23
C ASN A 10 13.76 -42.02 -11.01
N LEU A 11 12.69 -42.58 -11.62
CA LEU A 11 11.64 -41.77 -12.22
C LEU A 11 10.83 -41.03 -11.14
N GLY A 12 10.52 -41.70 -10.02
CA GLY A 12 9.82 -41.10 -8.89
C GLY A 12 10.59 -39.93 -8.27
N CYS A 13 11.89 -40.09 -8.02
CA CYS A 13 12.76 -39.03 -7.50
C CYS A 13 12.94 -37.86 -8.48
N SER A 14 13.05 -38.14 -9.78
CA SER A 14 13.15 -37.10 -10.82
C SER A 14 11.86 -36.26 -10.93
N LEU A 15 10.70 -36.93 -10.90
CA LEU A 15 9.39 -36.26 -10.88
C LEU A 15 9.17 -35.42 -9.62
N LEU A 16 9.59 -35.91 -8.45
CA LEU A 16 9.54 -35.13 -7.21
C LEU A 16 10.43 -33.89 -7.28
N LEU A 17 11.66 -34.02 -7.80
CA LEU A 17 12.59 -32.91 -7.91
C LEU A 17 12.09 -31.85 -8.90
N VAL A 18 11.53 -32.26 -10.04
CA VAL A 18 10.87 -31.35 -11.00
C VAL A 18 9.68 -30.64 -10.33
N GLY A 19 8.87 -31.35 -9.55
CA GLY A 19 7.75 -30.77 -8.81
C GLY A 19 8.19 -29.72 -7.78
N VAL A 20 9.27 -29.98 -7.03
CA VAL A 20 9.87 -29.02 -6.08
C VAL A 20 10.40 -27.79 -6.80
N LEU A 21 11.11 -27.95 -7.93
CA LEU A 21 11.62 -26.82 -8.69
C LEU A 21 10.50 -25.97 -9.30
N ALA A 22 9.46 -26.61 -9.85
CA ALA A 22 8.31 -25.91 -10.42
C ALA A 22 7.54 -25.14 -9.34
N SER A 23 7.29 -25.74 -8.17
CA SER A 23 6.63 -25.06 -7.06
C SER A 23 7.47 -23.92 -6.48
N ALA A 24 8.79 -24.09 -6.33
CA ALA A 24 9.69 -23.02 -5.92
C ALA A 24 9.70 -21.85 -6.92
N PHE A 25 9.68 -22.14 -8.21
CA PHE A 25 9.62 -21.12 -9.26
C PHE A 25 8.28 -20.36 -9.25
N LEU A 26 7.16 -21.05 -9.11
CA LEU A 26 5.83 -20.42 -8.99
C LEU A 26 5.73 -19.58 -7.71
N PHE A 27 6.26 -20.08 -6.59
CA PHE A 27 6.33 -19.32 -5.33
C PHE A 27 7.18 -18.07 -5.48
N TYR A 28 8.32 -18.16 -6.15
CA TYR A 28 9.18 -17.00 -6.45
C TYR A 28 8.44 -15.95 -7.29
N LEU A 29 7.76 -16.36 -8.36
CA LEU A 29 6.97 -15.44 -9.19
C LEU A 29 5.81 -14.80 -8.41
N TRP A 30 5.15 -15.55 -7.55
CA TRP A 30 4.09 -15.03 -6.67
C TRP A 30 4.64 -14.00 -5.68
N ALA A 31 5.76 -14.30 -5.03
CA ALA A 31 6.41 -13.40 -4.09
C ALA A 31 6.85 -12.08 -4.75
N GLN A 32 7.30 -12.11 -6.00
CA GLN A 32 7.67 -10.92 -6.77
C GLN A 32 6.48 -9.99 -7.11
N ASN A 33 5.24 -10.49 -7.04
CA ASN A 33 4.02 -9.74 -7.34
C ASN A 33 3.28 -9.25 -6.09
N LEU A 34 3.78 -9.57 -4.89
CA LEU A 34 3.18 -9.09 -3.65
C LEU A 34 3.25 -7.57 -3.54
N GLY A 35 2.13 -6.95 -3.19
CA GLY A 35 2.01 -5.51 -3.04
C GLY A 35 2.03 -4.71 -4.35
N LYS A 36 2.17 -5.35 -5.52
CA LYS A 36 2.10 -4.69 -6.83
C LYS A 36 0.67 -4.64 -7.34
N TYR A 37 0.22 -3.47 -7.77
CA TYR A 37 -1.13 -3.21 -8.26
C TYR A 37 -1.10 -2.57 -9.64
N THR A 38 -2.10 -2.93 -10.44
CA THR A 38 -2.40 -2.30 -11.73
C THR A 38 -3.87 -1.93 -11.75
N LEU A 39 -4.18 -0.65 -11.88
CA LEU A 39 -5.55 -0.13 -11.89
C LEU A 39 -5.84 0.61 -13.20
N GLN A 40 -6.91 0.21 -13.89
CA GLN A 40 -7.50 1.00 -14.96
C GLN A 40 -8.12 2.29 -14.40
N PRO A 41 -8.35 3.33 -15.22
CA PRO A 41 -9.07 4.53 -14.80
C PRO A 41 -10.37 4.21 -14.05
N GLY A 42 -10.56 4.82 -12.87
CA GLY A 42 -11.72 4.62 -12.00
C GLY A 42 -11.69 3.35 -11.14
N GLN A 43 -10.78 2.40 -11.38
CA GLN A 43 -10.66 1.20 -10.54
C GLN A 43 -10.07 1.54 -9.17
N SER A 44 -10.42 0.71 -8.18
CA SER A 44 -9.98 0.88 -6.80
C SER A 44 -9.56 -0.45 -6.18
N ILE A 45 -8.65 -0.38 -5.22
CA ILE A 45 -8.32 -1.47 -4.30
C ILE A 45 -8.46 -1.01 -2.85
N SER A 46 -8.63 -1.97 -1.96
CA SER A 46 -8.83 -1.74 -0.53
C SER A 46 -7.76 -2.46 0.27
N LEU A 47 -7.07 -1.72 1.13
CA LEU A 47 -6.05 -2.23 2.04
C LEU A 47 -6.58 -2.15 3.48
N LYS A 48 -6.50 -3.26 4.21
CA LYS A 48 -6.93 -3.30 5.61
C LYS A 48 -5.82 -2.78 6.51
N VAL A 49 -6.17 -1.87 7.41
CA VAL A 49 -5.33 -1.45 8.53
C VAL A 49 -5.77 -2.22 9.76
N LYS A 50 -4.84 -2.92 10.42
CA LYS A 50 -5.12 -3.71 11.62
C LYS A 50 -4.16 -3.29 12.73
N PRO A 51 -4.45 -2.16 13.41
CA PRO A 51 -3.58 -1.63 14.44
C PRO A 51 -3.37 -2.64 15.56
N ARG A 52 -2.15 -2.74 16.07
CA ARG A 52 -1.80 -3.63 17.18
C ARG A 52 -2.09 -2.98 18.52
N THR A 53 -3.36 -2.69 18.79
CA THR A 53 -3.78 -1.92 19.97
C THR A 53 -3.44 -2.57 21.31
N GLN A 54 -3.03 -3.85 21.31
CA GLN A 54 -2.52 -4.55 22.50
C GLN A 54 -1.05 -4.22 22.85
N ASP A 55 -0.30 -3.63 21.91
CA ASP A 55 1.09 -3.26 22.11
C ASP A 55 1.16 -1.89 22.82
N VAL A 56 2.21 -1.66 23.62
CA VAL A 56 2.38 -0.42 24.42
C VAL A 56 2.46 0.81 23.52
N GLU A 57 3.17 0.68 22.41
CA GLU A 57 3.27 1.66 21.34
C GLU A 57 2.90 0.94 20.05
N TYR A 58 1.86 1.43 19.36
CA TYR A 58 1.41 0.87 18.10
C TYR A 58 1.30 1.97 17.05
N TYR A 59 1.62 1.61 15.80
CA TYR A 59 1.42 2.49 14.66
C TYR A 59 1.23 1.70 13.38
N SER A 60 0.45 2.28 12.47
CA SER A 60 0.21 1.73 11.14
C SER A 60 0.72 2.69 10.09
N VAL A 61 1.42 2.14 9.08
CA VAL A 61 2.00 2.92 7.98
C VAL A 61 1.52 2.38 6.64
N LEU A 62 1.01 3.25 5.78
CA LEU A 62 0.81 2.95 4.37
C LEU A 62 2.08 3.33 3.62
N ILE A 63 2.76 2.34 3.06
CA ILE A 63 3.87 2.57 2.13
C ILE A 63 3.29 2.54 0.71
N LEU A 64 3.48 3.61 -0.05
CA LEU A 64 3.02 3.74 -1.43
C LEU A 64 4.17 4.18 -2.32
N LYS A 65 4.51 3.31 -3.27
CA LYS A 65 5.58 3.52 -4.24
C LYS A 65 5.01 3.57 -5.66
N LYS A 66 5.37 4.63 -6.37
CA LYS A 66 4.87 4.95 -7.70
C LYS A 66 6.03 5.16 -8.64
N ASN A 67 6.02 4.45 -9.78
CA ASN A 67 7.08 4.57 -10.79
C ASN A 67 6.88 5.76 -11.74
N ASN A 68 5.74 6.44 -11.64
CA ASN A 68 5.37 7.57 -12.46
C ASN A 68 4.50 8.55 -11.65
N ASN A 69 4.02 9.60 -12.30
CA ASN A 69 3.20 10.65 -11.71
C ASN A 69 1.68 10.40 -11.83
N ASN A 70 1.25 9.13 -11.96
CA ASN A 70 -0.18 8.83 -12.04
C ASN A 70 -0.94 9.40 -10.84
N LYS A 71 -2.16 9.88 -11.06
CA LYS A 71 -3.00 10.40 -9.98
C LYS A 71 -3.74 9.26 -9.27
N LEU A 72 -3.40 9.03 -8.00
CA LEU A 72 -4.10 8.09 -7.14
C LEU A 72 -4.82 8.85 -6.03
N LYS A 73 -6.10 8.56 -5.81
CA LYS A 73 -6.84 9.06 -4.64
C LYS A 73 -6.69 8.06 -3.50
N LEU A 74 -6.28 8.53 -2.33
CA LEU A 74 -6.20 7.77 -1.09
C LEU A 74 -7.34 8.25 -0.18
N SER A 75 -8.21 7.34 0.25
CA SER A 75 -9.35 7.64 1.13
C SER A 75 -9.45 6.64 2.28
N GLY A 76 -10.24 6.99 3.30
CA GLY A 76 -10.49 6.16 4.49
C GLY A 76 -9.83 6.65 5.78
N SER A 77 -8.88 7.58 5.71
CA SER A 77 -8.35 8.30 6.87
C SER A 77 -8.91 9.72 6.94
N GLY A 78 -9.26 10.19 8.14
CA GLY A 78 -9.71 11.56 8.41
C GLY A 78 -8.56 12.59 8.34
N VAL A 79 -7.32 12.14 8.55
CA VAL A 79 -6.12 12.97 8.38
C VAL A 79 -5.06 12.16 7.64
N TRP A 80 -4.42 12.78 6.66
CA TRP A 80 -3.26 12.20 5.96
C TRP A 80 -2.02 13.03 6.24
N PHE A 81 -0.90 12.38 6.53
CA PHE A 81 0.40 13.03 6.60
C PHE A 81 1.50 12.03 6.27
N GLU A 82 2.56 12.54 5.65
CA GLU A 82 3.75 11.75 5.36
C GLU A 82 4.53 11.51 6.65
N MET A 83 5.08 10.32 6.83
CA MET A 83 6.03 10.04 7.90
C MET A 83 7.21 11.01 7.79
N HIS A 84 7.46 11.78 8.86
CA HIS A 84 8.44 12.87 8.91
C HIS A 84 8.11 14.12 8.07
N GLY A 85 6.88 14.21 7.56
CA GLY A 85 6.36 15.45 6.97
C GLY A 85 5.81 16.40 8.03
N ASP A 86 5.80 17.69 7.71
CA ASP A 86 5.28 18.79 8.52
C ASP A 86 3.84 19.17 8.13
N ILE A 87 3.35 18.73 6.97
CA ILE A 87 2.02 19.06 6.44
C ILE A 87 1.01 17.95 6.71
N PHE A 88 -0.06 18.32 7.39
CA PHE A 88 -1.24 17.51 7.66
C PHE A 88 -2.38 17.91 6.71
N TYR A 89 -2.97 16.91 6.06
CA TYR A 89 -4.13 17.06 5.19
C TYR A 89 -5.35 16.60 5.99
N ASP A 90 -6.03 17.55 6.64
CA ASP A 90 -7.22 17.34 7.45
C ASP A 90 -8.44 17.23 6.54
N VAL A 91 -8.89 15.99 6.32
CA VAL A 91 -10.04 15.67 5.47
C VAL A 91 -11.34 16.04 6.16
N GLU A 92 -11.42 15.90 7.48
CA GLU A 92 -12.63 16.24 8.23
C GLU A 92 -12.83 17.76 8.30
N GLY A 93 -11.75 18.50 8.57
CA GLY A 93 -11.74 19.96 8.60
C GLY A 93 -11.62 20.63 7.24
N GLN A 94 -11.39 19.87 6.16
CA GLN A 94 -11.18 20.36 4.79
C GLN A 94 -10.10 21.44 4.68
N LYS A 95 -8.97 21.26 5.39
CA LYS A 95 -7.86 22.21 5.43
C LYS A 95 -6.49 21.53 5.47
N LEU A 96 -5.45 22.29 5.14
CA LEU A 96 -4.06 21.85 5.28
C LEU A 96 -3.43 22.61 6.43
N VAL A 97 -2.69 21.92 7.27
CA VAL A 97 -2.02 22.52 8.42
C VAL A 97 -0.55 22.13 8.40
N ARG A 98 0.34 23.11 8.52
CA ARG A 98 1.76 22.87 8.77
C ARG A 98 2.03 22.99 10.26
N SER A 99 2.60 21.94 10.84
CA SER A 99 3.10 21.98 12.20
C SER A 99 4.53 22.51 12.22
N HIS A 100 4.81 23.43 13.14
CA HIS A 100 6.15 24.01 13.33
C HIS A 100 7.01 23.25 14.35
N HIS A 101 6.48 22.17 14.95
CA HIS A 101 7.16 21.38 15.99
C HIS A 101 7.66 22.20 17.21
N SER A 102 7.24 23.46 17.34
CA SER A 102 7.63 24.43 18.37
C SER A 102 6.38 25.01 19.05
N GLU A 103 6.54 26.02 19.93
CA GLU A 103 5.43 26.76 20.54
C GLU A 103 4.67 27.66 19.53
N ASP A 104 5.14 27.74 18.29
CA ASP A 104 4.49 28.51 17.25
C ASP A 104 3.15 27.88 16.86
N ALA A 105 2.15 28.74 16.63
CA ALA A 105 0.85 28.29 16.17
C ALA A 105 0.97 27.61 14.81
N ASP A 106 0.21 26.53 14.64
CA ASP A 106 0.07 25.83 13.39
C ASP A 106 -0.36 26.77 12.24
N GLU A 107 0.28 26.65 11.08
CA GLU A 107 0.01 27.48 9.90
C GLU A 107 -1.01 26.80 8.98
N GLU A 108 -2.13 27.47 8.69
CA GLU A 108 -3.07 26.98 7.67
C GLU A 108 -2.52 27.27 6.26
N LEU A 109 -2.46 26.24 5.42
CA LEU A 109 -1.92 26.32 4.08
C LEU A 109 -3.01 26.26 3.01
N PRO A 110 -2.83 26.97 1.87
CA PRO A 110 -3.66 26.76 0.71
C PRO A 110 -3.45 25.35 0.11
N ASN A 111 -4.48 24.80 -0.52
CA ASN A 111 -4.44 23.50 -1.23
C ASN A 111 -3.71 23.58 -2.59
N ASN A 112 -2.56 24.24 -2.63
CA ASN A 112 -1.74 24.45 -3.83
C ASN A 112 -0.48 23.57 -3.86
N GLN A 113 -0.30 22.66 -2.90
CA GLN A 113 0.83 21.72 -2.82
C GLN A 113 0.99 20.93 -4.13
N LYS A 114 2.24 20.74 -4.57
CA LYS A 114 2.54 20.21 -5.92
C LYS A 114 2.08 18.76 -6.11
N ASP A 115 2.47 17.90 -5.19
CA ASP A 115 2.38 16.45 -5.38
C ASP A 115 1.18 15.80 -4.68
N ILE A 116 0.58 16.49 -3.71
CA ILE A 116 -0.53 15.99 -2.91
C ILE A 116 -1.60 17.09 -2.86
N LYS A 117 -2.85 16.74 -3.12
CA LYS A 117 -3.99 17.65 -3.04
C LYS A 117 -5.02 17.10 -2.08
N LEU A 118 -5.54 17.95 -1.20
CA LEU A 118 -6.71 17.60 -0.41
C LEU A 118 -7.94 17.55 -1.32
N VAL A 119 -8.78 16.54 -1.12
CA VAL A 119 -10.09 16.40 -1.78
C VAL A 119 -11.14 16.05 -0.72
N GLN A 120 -12.41 15.99 -1.13
CA GLN A 120 -13.55 15.86 -0.22
C GLN A 120 -13.45 14.65 0.73
N ASP A 121 -12.97 13.50 0.27
CA ASP A 121 -12.94 12.24 1.04
C ASP A 121 -11.53 11.67 1.22
N GLY A 122 -10.49 12.49 1.03
CA GLY A 122 -9.10 12.02 1.14
C GLY A 122 -8.08 12.94 0.48
N ILE A 123 -7.03 12.36 -0.07
CA ILE A 123 -5.99 13.08 -0.81
C ILE A 123 -5.77 12.49 -2.21
N VAL A 124 -5.42 13.32 -3.18
CA VAL A 124 -4.92 12.87 -4.49
C VAL A 124 -3.41 13.05 -4.52
N VAL A 125 -2.69 11.96 -4.76
CA VAL A 125 -1.23 11.93 -4.84
C VAL A 125 -0.75 11.74 -6.28
N SER A 126 0.23 12.56 -6.68
CA SER A 126 0.79 12.60 -8.03
C SER A 126 2.33 12.57 -8.07
N TYR A 127 2.99 12.40 -6.92
CA TYR A 127 4.45 12.19 -6.85
C TYR A 127 4.90 10.92 -7.57
N GLN A 128 6.20 10.89 -7.90
CA GLN A 128 6.96 9.69 -8.28
C GLN A 128 7.94 9.35 -7.14
N GLY A 129 8.17 8.06 -6.91
CA GLY A 129 9.01 7.55 -5.81
C GLY A 129 8.18 6.84 -4.74
N GLU A 130 8.77 6.67 -3.57
CA GLU A 130 8.15 6.03 -2.41
C GLU A 130 7.85 7.07 -1.33
N LYS A 131 6.65 7.00 -0.75
CA LYS A 131 6.29 7.74 0.46
C LYS A 131 5.60 6.82 1.44
N ALA A 132 5.78 7.12 2.72
CA ALA A 132 5.13 6.45 3.83
C ALA A 132 4.13 7.42 4.46
N PHE A 133 2.89 7.00 4.66
CA PHE A 133 1.86 7.79 5.32
C PHE A 133 1.52 7.16 6.66
N ASN A 134 1.43 7.99 7.70
CA ASN A 134 0.88 7.52 8.95
C ASN A 134 -0.61 7.31 8.78
N VAL A 135 -1.07 6.11 9.10
CA VAL A 135 -2.46 5.68 8.98
C VAL A 135 -2.92 5.00 10.28
N THR A 136 -2.26 5.35 11.38
CA THR A 136 -2.54 4.79 12.71
C THR A 136 -3.95 5.15 13.15
N ASN A 137 -4.65 4.17 13.69
CA ASN A 137 -5.99 4.34 14.24
C ASN A 137 -6.16 3.39 15.44
N ASN A 138 -7.14 3.63 16.30
CA ASN A 138 -7.46 2.74 17.43
C ASN A 138 -8.38 1.58 17.05
N LYS A 139 -8.90 1.55 15.83
CA LYS A 139 -9.77 0.50 15.30
C LYS A 139 -9.31 0.07 13.91
N SER A 140 -9.59 -1.18 13.56
CA SER A 140 -9.37 -1.65 12.20
C SER A 140 -10.28 -0.91 11.23
N TYR A 141 -9.71 -0.51 10.10
CA TYR A 141 -10.45 0.18 9.03
C TYR A 141 -9.82 -0.14 7.66
N THR A 142 -10.34 0.47 6.61
CA THR A 142 -9.90 0.24 5.24
C THR A 142 -9.45 1.54 4.61
N ILE A 143 -8.27 1.50 3.99
CA ILE A 143 -7.81 2.52 3.06
C ILE A 143 -8.22 2.09 1.66
N THR A 144 -8.79 3.01 0.89
CA THR A 144 -9.08 2.78 -0.52
C THR A 144 -8.12 3.59 -1.39
N ILE A 145 -7.53 2.93 -2.38
CA ILE A 145 -6.68 3.55 -3.40
C ILE A 145 -7.43 3.47 -4.73
N THR A 146 -7.79 4.62 -5.29
CA THR A 146 -8.51 4.74 -6.56
C THR A 146 -7.61 5.36 -7.62
N ASN A 147 -7.58 4.79 -8.82
CA ASN A 147 -6.98 5.46 -9.96
C ASN A 147 -7.93 6.57 -10.47
N VAL A 148 -7.53 7.82 -10.29
CA VAL A 148 -8.29 9.01 -10.73
C VAL A 148 -7.63 9.69 -11.94
N ASP A 149 -6.66 9.03 -12.55
CA ASP A 149 -6.03 9.45 -13.79
C ASP A 149 -6.77 8.91 -15.01
N ASP A 150 -6.46 9.43 -16.19
CA ASP A 150 -7.04 9.01 -17.47
C ASP A 150 -6.37 7.77 -18.08
N LYS A 151 -5.28 7.30 -17.47
CA LYS A 151 -4.45 6.19 -17.92
C LYS A 151 -4.25 5.14 -16.82
N THR A 152 -3.87 3.93 -17.23
CA THR A 152 -3.53 2.84 -16.31
C THR A 152 -2.46 3.27 -15.30
N ALA A 153 -2.67 2.94 -14.03
CA ALA A 153 -1.72 3.20 -12.95
C ALA A 153 -1.06 1.89 -12.48
N HIS A 154 0.28 1.91 -12.39
CA HIS A 154 1.08 0.83 -11.84
C HIS A 154 1.82 1.32 -10.60
N PHE A 155 1.61 0.65 -9.46
CA PHE A 155 2.20 1.06 -8.18
C PHE A 155 2.37 -0.12 -7.23
N GLU A 156 3.18 0.08 -6.20
CA GLU A 156 3.35 -0.81 -5.06
C GLU A 156 2.69 -0.18 -3.83
N ALA A 157 1.88 -0.94 -3.10
CA ALA A 157 1.27 -0.47 -1.86
C ALA A 157 1.22 -1.57 -0.81
N GLN A 158 1.48 -1.20 0.44
CA GLN A 158 1.31 -2.10 1.58
C GLN A 158 1.00 -1.32 2.86
N VAL A 159 0.20 -1.93 3.72
CA VAL A 159 0.02 -1.46 5.10
C VAL A 159 0.92 -2.29 6.00
N VAL A 160 1.69 -1.62 6.84
CA VAL A 160 2.54 -2.22 7.86
C VAL A 160 1.99 -1.84 9.22
N ASP A 161 1.47 -2.84 9.95
CA ASP A 161 0.99 -2.69 11.33
C ASP A 161 2.08 -3.14 12.30
N LYS A 162 2.55 -2.20 13.13
CA LYS A 162 3.59 -2.41 14.15
C LYS A 162 3.08 -2.13 15.55
#